data_AF-A0A2D7WC79-F1
#
_entry.id   AF-A0A2D7WC79-F1
#
_cell.length_a   1.000
_cell.length_b   1.000
_cell.length_c   1.000
_cell.angle_alpha   90.00
_cell.angle_beta   90.00
_cell.angle_gamma   90.00
#
_symmetry.space_group_name_H-M   'P 1'
#
loop_
_entity.id
_entity.type
_entity.pdbx_description
1 polymer ?
#
loop_
_entity_poly.entity_id
_entity_poly.type
_entity_poly.pdbx_seq_one_letter_code
_entity_poly.pdbx_strand_id
1 'polypeptide(L)'
;MRLPMKTPAILLCACLFAMPGYAQSADEKHALVDSLLELTGQSVPTIASQFSRLFNDSLTRQLRASYPNLPAAANSVVKEEVDAVIYSQLIASDAYANAMREIYTEALTGPQLRELLTFYRSDLGKTLLRVTPEINSRSSQLGREYGERLSAEIRRRVSQRLENEKLL
;
A
#
# COMPACT_ATOMS: atom_id res chain seq x y z
N MET A 1 51.13 52.89 -47.40
CA MET A 1 50.96 52.12 -46.15
C MET A 1 49.46 52.04 -45.87
N ARG A 2 48.71 51.14 -46.54
CA ARG A 2 48.08 49.89 -46.03
C ARG A 2 47.40 50.07 -44.65
N LEU A 3 46.11 49.85 -44.37
CA LEU A 3 44.84 49.39 -45.02
C LEU A 3 43.69 49.67 -44.00
N PRO A 4 42.41 49.86 -44.38
CA PRO A 4 41.26 49.89 -43.45
C PRO A 4 40.45 48.56 -43.47
N MET A 5 40.01 48.04 -42.31
CA MET A 5 39.14 46.85 -42.16
C MET A 5 38.23 47.05 -40.92
N LYS A 6 36.92 47.24 -41.06
CA LYS A 6 35.79 46.26 -41.15
C LYS A 6 35.49 45.47 -39.86
N THR A 7 34.27 45.69 -39.35
CA THR A 7 33.44 45.03 -38.31
C THR A 7 33.37 43.47 -38.40
N PRO A 8 32.77 42.69 -37.45
CA PRO A 8 31.74 43.03 -36.45
C PRO A 8 31.84 42.36 -35.04
N ALA A 9 30.92 42.80 -34.17
CA ALA A 9 30.56 42.22 -32.88
C ALA A 9 29.91 40.82 -33.00
N ILE A 10 30.23 39.91 -32.06
CA ILE A 10 29.46 38.68 -31.82
C ILE A 10 29.29 38.53 -30.30
N LEU A 11 28.13 39.00 -29.82
CA LEU A 11 27.54 38.59 -28.54
C LEU A 11 27.09 37.13 -28.71
N LEU A 12 27.78 36.18 -28.09
CA LEU A 12 27.31 34.80 -28.01
C LEU A 12 26.30 34.71 -26.86
N CYS A 13 25.04 34.99 -27.19
CA CYS A 13 23.88 34.73 -26.35
C CYS A 13 23.70 33.20 -26.29
N ALA A 14 24.28 32.57 -25.26
CA ALA A 14 24.02 31.16 -24.96
C ALA A 14 22.57 31.05 -24.47
N CYS A 15 21.67 30.65 -25.38
CA CYS A 15 20.32 30.25 -25.07
C CYS A 15 20.33 29.16 -24.00
N LEU A 16 20.08 29.55 -22.75
CA LEU A 16 19.55 28.70 -21.71
C LEU A 16 18.22 28.14 -22.24
N PHE A 17 18.26 26.94 -22.82
CA PHE A 17 17.09 26.09 -22.97
C PHE A 17 16.64 25.70 -21.55
N ALA A 18 15.97 26.62 -20.87
CA ALA A 18 15.09 26.27 -19.77
C ALA A 18 13.92 25.53 -20.41
N MET A 19 14.05 24.21 -20.58
CA MET A 19 12.86 23.39 -20.72
C MET A 19 12.00 23.72 -19.51
N PRO A 20 10.74 24.17 -19.68
CA PRO A 20 9.79 24.11 -18.58
C PRO A 20 9.60 22.63 -18.30
N GLY A 21 10.44 22.09 -17.40
CA GLY A 21 10.07 20.88 -16.69
C GLY A 21 8.76 21.24 -16.04
N TYR A 22 7.65 20.69 -16.55
CA TYR A 22 6.33 20.86 -15.98
C TYR A 22 6.44 20.44 -14.52
N ALA A 23 6.60 21.44 -13.65
CA ALA A 23 6.59 21.26 -12.21
C ALA A 23 5.13 20.91 -11.89
N GLN A 24 4.83 19.61 -11.95
CA GLN A 24 3.54 19.09 -11.59
C GLN A 24 3.26 19.47 -10.14
N SER A 25 2.10 20.08 -9.87
CA SER A 25 1.73 20.50 -8.53
C SER A 25 1.57 19.29 -7.61
N ALA A 26 1.78 19.49 -6.30
CA ALA A 26 1.53 18.46 -5.30
C ALA A 26 0.09 17.95 -5.39
N ASP A 27 -0.87 18.85 -5.59
CA ASP A 27 -2.29 18.53 -5.74
C ASP A 27 -2.57 17.59 -6.92
N GLU A 28 -1.93 17.81 -8.07
CA GLU A 28 -2.10 16.93 -9.22
C GLU A 28 -1.54 15.53 -8.94
N LYS A 29 -0.39 15.44 -8.27
CA LYS A 29 0.17 14.14 -7.88
C LYS A 29 -0.71 13.43 -6.85
N HIS A 30 -1.24 14.14 -5.86
CA HIS A 30 -2.13 13.58 -4.85
C HIS A 30 -3.40 12.99 -5.48
N ALA A 31 -4.00 13.68 -6.45
CA ALA A 31 -5.16 13.16 -7.18
C ALA A 31 -4.86 11.87 -7.98
N LEU A 32 -3.65 11.74 -8.52
CA LEU A 32 -3.22 10.50 -9.17
C LEU A 32 -3.05 9.35 -8.17
N VAL A 33 -2.51 9.63 -6.98
CA VAL A 33 -2.41 8.64 -5.90
C VAL A 33 -3.79 8.19 -5.44
N ASP A 34 -4.72 9.13 -5.21
CA ASP A 34 -6.08 8.80 -4.79
C ASP A 34 -6.78 7.88 -5.81
N SER A 35 -6.63 8.21 -7.10
CA SER A 35 -7.15 7.38 -8.19
C SER A 35 -6.52 5.98 -8.21
N LEU A 36 -5.22 5.88 -7.91
CA LEU A 36 -4.50 4.61 -7.89
C LEU A 36 -4.97 3.74 -6.73
N LEU A 37 -5.07 4.32 -5.53
CA LEU A 37 -5.55 3.64 -4.32
C LEU A 37 -6.99 3.17 -4.49
N GLU A 38 -7.86 3.96 -5.12
CA GLU A 38 -9.21 3.53 -5.45
C GLU A 38 -9.21 2.33 -6.40
N LEU A 39 -8.44 2.41 -7.49
CA LEU A 39 -8.37 1.36 -8.49
C LEU A 39 -7.78 0.04 -7.96
N THR A 40 -6.84 0.11 -7.01
CA THR A 40 -6.21 -1.06 -6.39
C THR A 40 -6.95 -1.59 -5.16
N GLY A 41 -8.07 -0.97 -4.76
CA GLY A 41 -8.86 -1.38 -3.60
C GLY A 41 -8.23 -1.01 -2.24
N GLN A 42 -7.38 0.03 -2.22
CA GLN A 42 -6.70 0.57 -1.04
C GLN A 42 -7.17 1.97 -0.67
N SER A 43 -8.32 2.42 -1.20
CA SER A 43 -8.90 3.71 -0.83
C SER A 43 -9.26 3.77 0.65
N VAL A 44 -9.27 4.99 1.20
CA VAL A 44 -9.61 5.23 2.61
C VAL A 44 -10.95 4.61 3.02
N PRO A 45 -12.06 4.74 2.24
CA PRO A 45 -13.31 4.07 2.60
C PRO A 45 -13.19 2.54 2.63
N THR A 46 -12.40 1.96 1.72
CA THR A 46 -12.18 0.51 1.67
C THR A 46 -11.43 0.04 2.91
N ILE A 47 -10.33 0.70 3.26
CA ILE A 47 -9.53 0.41 4.45
C ILE A 47 -10.35 0.61 5.73
N ALA A 48 -11.09 1.72 5.83
CA ALA A 48 -12.00 1.97 6.95
C ALA A 48 -13.00 0.82 7.14
N SER A 49 -13.63 0.36 6.05
CA SER A 49 -14.56 -0.77 6.12
C SER A 49 -13.90 -2.08 6.59
N GLN A 50 -12.65 -2.33 6.19
CA GLN A 50 -11.89 -3.51 6.58
C GLN A 50 -11.57 -3.45 8.07
N PHE A 51 -11.09 -2.31 8.56
CA PHE A 51 -10.81 -2.10 9.98
C PHE A 51 -12.08 -2.19 10.82
N SER A 52 -13.16 -1.55 10.41
CA SER A 52 -14.46 -1.70 11.07
C SER A 52 -14.85 -3.16 11.25
N ARG A 53 -14.79 -3.99 10.19
CA ARG A 53 -15.12 -5.42 10.30
C ARG A 53 -14.18 -6.14 11.27
N LEU A 54 -12.87 -5.95 11.13
CA LEU A 54 -11.87 -6.62 11.96
C LEU A 54 -12.01 -6.27 13.45
N PHE A 55 -12.16 -4.98 13.77
CA PHE A 55 -12.28 -4.52 15.15
C PHE A 55 -13.64 -4.89 15.76
N ASN A 56 -14.73 -4.79 15.01
CA ASN A 56 -16.04 -5.24 15.48
C ASN A 56 -16.04 -6.71 15.85
N ASP A 57 -15.52 -7.55 14.97
CA ASP A 57 -15.42 -8.98 15.19
C ASP A 57 -14.52 -9.32 16.38
N SER A 58 -13.37 -8.65 16.48
CA SER A 58 -12.40 -8.88 17.56
C SER A 58 -12.93 -8.43 18.92
N LEU A 59 -13.43 -7.20 19.03
CA LEU A 59 -13.94 -6.65 20.29
C LEU A 59 -15.19 -7.36 20.76
N THR A 60 -16.12 -7.71 19.85
CA THR A 60 -17.31 -8.47 20.21
C THR A 60 -16.95 -9.84 20.80
N ARG A 61 -15.99 -10.56 20.17
CA ARG A 61 -15.52 -11.86 20.69
C ARG A 61 -14.85 -11.70 22.05
N GLN A 62 -13.99 -10.68 22.21
CA GLN A 62 -13.29 -10.42 23.47
C GLN A 62 -14.26 -10.10 24.60
N LEU A 63 -15.22 -9.20 24.37
CA LEU A 63 -16.20 -8.81 25.38
C LEU A 63 -17.10 -9.97 25.81
N ARG A 64 -17.52 -10.83 24.88
CA ARG A 64 -18.30 -12.03 25.22
C ARG A 64 -17.51 -13.05 26.03
N ALA A 65 -16.21 -13.18 25.77
CA ALA A 65 -15.35 -14.06 26.55
C ALA A 65 -15.20 -13.55 27.99
N SER A 66 -15.06 -12.23 28.19
CA SER A 66 -14.94 -11.61 29.52
C SER A 66 -16.27 -11.47 30.26
N TYR A 67 -17.38 -11.30 29.52
CA TYR A 67 -18.72 -11.08 30.05
C TYR A 67 -19.72 -12.05 29.41
N PRO A 68 -19.82 -13.30 29.90
CA PRO A 68 -20.65 -14.34 29.27
C PRO A 68 -22.15 -14.01 29.18
N ASN A 69 -22.66 -13.16 30.08
CA ASN A 69 -24.06 -12.73 30.13
C ASN A 69 -24.32 -11.40 29.40
N LEU A 70 -23.39 -10.95 28.56
CA LEU A 70 -23.52 -9.70 27.82
C LEU A 70 -24.77 -9.73 26.92
N PRO A 71 -25.70 -8.76 27.04
CA PRO A 71 -26.90 -8.72 26.20
C PRO A 71 -26.57 -8.61 24.72
N ALA A 72 -27.39 -9.18 23.84
CA ALA A 72 -27.19 -9.10 22.40
C ALA A 72 -27.15 -7.65 21.87
N ALA A 73 -27.87 -6.74 22.53
CA ALA A 73 -27.85 -5.30 22.22
C ALA A 73 -26.46 -4.66 22.34
N ALA A 74 -25.55 -5.25 23.13
CA ALA A 74 -24.17 -4.75 23.26
C ALA A 74 -23.40 -4.81 21.93
N ASN A 75 -23.75 -5.74 21.03
CA ASN A 75 -23.13 -5.80 19.70
C ASN A 75 -23.34 -4.50 18.90
N SER A 76 -24.53 -3.90 19.01
CA SER A 76 -24.84 -2.64 18.33
C SER A 76 -24.01 -1.50 18.89
N VAL A 77 -23.87 -1.43 20.22
CA VAL A 77 -23.04 -0.42 20.89
C VAL A 77 -21.57 -0.56 20.47
N VAL A 78 -21.03 -1.78 20.46
CA VAL A 78 -19.66 -2.03 19.97
C VAL A 78 -19.51 -1.54 18.53
N LYS A 79 -20.48 -1.87 17.67
CA LYS A 79 -20.46 -1.46 16.27
C LYS A 79 -20.46 0.05 16.10
N GLU A 80 -21.33 0.76 16.80
CA GLU A 80 -21.44 2.21 16.74
C GLU A 80 -20.14 2.89 17.18
N GLU A 81 -19.57 2.47 18.31
CA GLU A 81 -18.33 3.06 18.84
C GLU A 81 -17.11 2.77 17.95
N VAL A 82 -16.98 1.53 17.47
CA VAL A 82 -15.89 1.15 16.55
C VAL A 82 -15.97 1.98 15.27
N ASP A 83 -17.15 2.03 14.65
CA ASP A 83 -17.32 2.75 13.39
C ASP A 83 -17.11 4.26 13.57
N ALA A 84 -17.55 4.84 14.70
CA ALA A 84 -17.32 6.25 15.02
C ALA A 84 -15.83 6.57 15.15
N VAL A 85 -15.06 5.73 15.86
CA VAL A 85 -13.60 5.90 15.98
C VAL A 85 -12.94 5.78 14.60
N ILE A 86 -13.26 4.74 13.84
CA ILE A 86 -12.68 4.54 12.50
C ILE A 86 -13.01 5.72 11.58
N TYR A 87 -14.26 6.19 11.57
CA TYR A 87 -14.65 7.35 10.79
C TYR A 87 -13.85 8.59 11.19
N SER A 88 -13.76 8.89 12.50
CA SER A 88 -13.03 10.06 13.00
C SER A 88 -11.56 10.06 12.58
N GLN A 89 -10.90 8.90 12.70
CA GLN A 89 -9.45 8.79 12.52
C GLN A 89 -9.04 8.63 11.05
N LEU A 90 -9.83 7.92 10.25
CA LEU A 90 -9.46 7.62 8.86
C LEU A 90 -10.15 8.54 7.86
N ILE A 91 -11.42 8.90 8.10
CA ILE A 91 -12.24 9.62 7.11
C ILE A 91 -12.30 11.11 7.41
N ALA A 92 -12.63 11.50 8.65
CA ALA A 92 -12.82 12.91 8.99
C ALA A 92 -11.49 13.69 9.12
N SER A 93 -10.43 13.05 9.62
CA SER A 93 -9.15 13.72 9.89
C SER A 93 -8.29 13.94 8.64
N ASP A 94 -8.54 13.24 7.53
CA ASP A 94 -7.70 13.19 6.31
C ASP A 94 -6.21 12.79 6.52
N ALA A 95 -5.77 12.61 7.77
CA ALA A 95 -4.37 12.34 8.14
C ALA A 95 -3.84 11.06 7.49
N TYR A 96 -4.65 10.00 7.49
CA TYR A 96 -4.29 8.75 6.84
C TYR A 96 -4.16 8.90 5.32
N ALA A 97 -5.10 9.62 4.68
CA ALA A 97 -5.04 9.87 3.23
C ALA A 97 -3.79 10.68 2.87
N ASN A 98 -3.47 11.70 3.64
CA ASN A 98 -2.28 12.53 3.44
C ASN A 98 -0.98 11.73 3.61
N ALA A 99 -0.87 10.90 4.66
CA ALA A 99 0.28 10.01 4.83
C ALA A 99 0.44 9.04 3.64
N MET A 100 -0.67 8.50 3.11
CA MET A 100 -0.63 7.63 1.94
C MET A 100 -0.19 8.40 0.68
N ARG A 101 -0.69 9.62 0.46
CA ARG A 101 -0.26 10.48 -0.64
C ARG A 101 1.23 10.80 -0.56
N GLU A 102 1.75 11.12 0.62
CA GLU A 102 3.17 11.38 0.86
C GLU A 102 4.03 10.17 0.49
N ILE A 103 3.73 8.98 1.03
CA ILE A 103 4.46 7.74 0.72
C ILE A 103 4.59 7.51 -0.79
N TYR A 104 3.49 7.68 -1.53
CA TYR A 104 3.49 7.46 -2.98
C TYR A 104 4.20 8.59 -3.75
N THR A 105 4.06 9.85 -3.32
CA THR A 105 4.68 10.99 -4.03
C THR A 105 6.16 11.18 -3.74
N GLU A 106 6.66 10.63 -2.63
CA GLU A 106 8.09 10.45 -2.35
C GLU A 106 8.69 9.36 -3.23
N ALA A 107 7.97 8.24 -3.43
CA ALA A 107 8.46 7.09 -4.17
C ALA A 107 8.32 7.23 -5.70
N LEU A 108 7.30 7.94 -6.18
CA LEU A 108 6.90 7.96 -7.59
C LEU A 108 6.74 9.37 -8.15
N THR A 109 7.18 9.52 -9.40
CA THR A 109 6.92 10.73 -10.19
C THR A 109 5.51 10.71 -10.76
N GLY A 110 4.98 11.89 -11.12
CA GLY A 110 3.65 11.99 -11.72
C GLY A 110 3.50 11.21 -13.04
N PRO A 111 4.49 11.21 -13.96
CA PRO A 111 4.48 10.32 -15.12
C PRO A 111 4.36 8.83 -14.76
N GLN A 112 5.11 8.35 -13.77
CA GLN A 112 5.04 6.95 -13.32
C GLN A 112 3.67 6.61 -12.71
N LEU A 113 3.07 7.51 -11.93
CA LEU A 113 1.72 7.34 -11.40
C LEU A 113 0.68 7.22 -12.53
N ARG A 114 0.80 8.03 -13.60
CA ARG A 114 -0.06 7.94 -14.79
C ARG A 114 0.12 6.62 -15.56
N GLU A 115 1.36 6.15 -15.69
CA GLU A 115 1.65 4.86 -16.32
C GLU A 115 1.07 3.69 -15.51
N LEU A 116 1.19 3.72 -14.18
CA LEU A 116 0.57 2.72 -13.30
C LEU A 116 -0.96 2.72 -13.43
N LEU A 117 -1.59 3.89 -13.43
CA LEU A 117 -3.03 4.01 -13.67
C LEU A 117 -3.42 3.45 -15.04
N THR A 118 -2.64 3.74 -16.08
CA THR A 118 -2.87 3.20 -17.43
C THR A 118 -2.78 1.68 -17.44
N PHE A 119 -1.76 1.13 -16.78
CA PHE A 119 -1.59 -0.32 -16.64
C PHE A 119 -2.77 -0.96 -15.90
N TYR A 120 -3.12 -0.49 -14.70
CA TYR A 120 -4.21 -1.07 -13.92
C TYR A 120 -5.59 -0.91 -14.57
N ARG A 121 -5.76 0.06 -15.48
CA ARG A 121 -6.98 0.23 -16.30
C ARG A 121 -7.04 -0.72 -17.51
N SER A 122 -5.92 -1.27 -17.96
CA SER A 122 -5.88 -2.24 -19.06
C SER A 122 -6.57 -3.56 -18.69
N ASP A 123 -6.91 -4.38 -19.70
CA ASP A 123 -7.53 -5.69 -19.48
C ASP A 123 -6.63 -6.64 -18.66
N LEU A 124 -5.31 -6.56 -18.90
CA LEU A 124 -4.33 -7.31 -18.13
C LEU A 124 -4.24 -6.80 -16.69
N GLY A 125 -4.20 -5.47 -16.49
CA GLY A 125 -4.16 -4.87 -15.15
C GLY A 125 -5.38 -5.22 -14.31
N LYS A 126 -6.58 -5.13 -14.88
CA LYS A 126 -7.84 -5.58 -14.24
C LYS A 126 -7.83 -7.07 -13.94
N THR A 127 -7.31 -7.89 -14.87
CA THR A 127 -7.13 -9.32 -14.64
C THR A 127 -6.21 -9.56 -13.44
N LEU A 128 -5.08 -8.86 -13.38
CA LEU A 128 -4.11 -8.97 -12.29
C LEU A 128 -4.73 -8.59 -10.94
N LEU A 129 -5.47 -7.47 -10.87
CA LEU A 129 -6.20 -7.06 -9.66
C LEU A 129 -7.17 -8.15 -9.17
N ARG A 130 -7.85 -8.83 -10.09
CA ARG A 130 -8.79 -9.91 -9.76
C ARG A 130 -8.11 -11.19 -9.29
N VAL A 131 -7.03 -11.61 -9.93
CA VAL A 131 -6.41 -12.92 -9.65
C VAL A 131 -5.36 -12.88 -8.55
N THR A 132 -4.73 -11.73 -8.31
CA THR A 132 -3.65 -11.59 -7.29
C THR A 132 -4.10 -11.98 -5.88
N PRO A 133 -5.30 -11.59 -5.38
CA PRO A 133 -5.77 -12.03 -4.06
C PRO A 133 -5.86 -13.56 -3.94
N GLU A 134 -6.35 -14.25 -4.98
CA GLU A 134 -6.44 -15.72 -5.00
C GLU A 134 -5.04 -16.36 -5.04
N ILE A 135 -4.15 -15.85 -5.90
CA ILE A 135 -2.76 -16.30 -6.00
C ILE A 135 -2.06 -16.17 -4.64
N ASN A 136 -2.18 -15.03 -3.98
CA ASN A 136 -1.58 -14.78 -2.67
C ASN A 136 -2.14 -15.71 -1.58
N SER A 137 -3.45 -15.92 -1.57
CA SER A 137 -4.12 -16.84 -0.64
C SER A 137 -3.59 -18.27 -0.82
N ARG A 138 -3.59 -18.78 -2.05
CA ARG A 138 -3.12 -20.13 -2.38
C ARG A 138 -1.64 -20.31 -2.11
N SER A 139 -0.83 -19.32 -2.46
CA SER A 139 0.63 -19.36 -2.22
C SER A 139 0.95 -19.37 -0.73
N SER A 140 0.22 -18.59 0.06
CA SER A 140 0.36 -18.55 1.52
C SER A 140 -0.05 -19.87 2.17
N GLN A 141 -1.14 -20.50 1.69
CA GLN A 141 -1.53 -21.84 2.13
C GLN A 141 -0.45 -22.88 1.81
N LEU A 142 0.02 -22.91 0.57
CA LEU A 142 1.08 -23.83 0.14
C LEU A 142 2.34 -23.67 0.99
N GLY A 143 2.73 -22.42 1.28
CA GLY A 143 3.87 -22.11 2.14
C GLY A 143 3.73 -22.68 3.55
N ARG A 144 2.54 -22.61 4.16
CA ARG A 144 2.28 -23.22 5.48
C ARG A 144 2.42 -24.74 5.42
N GLU A 145 1.82 -25.39 4.43
CA GLU A 145 1.87 -26.85 4.27
C GLU A 145 3.31 -27.37 4.05
N TYR A 146 4.13 -26.64 3.30
CA TYR A 146 5.55 -26.96 3.13
C TYR A 146 6.34 -26.69 4.41
N GLY A 147 6.06 -25.58 5.09
CA GLY A 147 6.70 -25.22 6.36
C GLY A 147 6.48 -26.29 7.44
N GLU A 148 5.26 -26.82 7.57
CA GLU A 148 4.95 -27.90 8.50
C GLU A 148 5.71 -29.19 8.20
N ARG A 149 5.75 -29.59 6.92
CA ARG A 149 6.50 -30.78 6.47
C ARG A 149 8.00 -30.64 6.72
N LEU A 150 8.57 -29.49 6.38
CA LEU A 150 9.98 -29.20 6.63
C LEU A 150 10.29 -29.19 8.13
N SER A 151 9.43 -28.56 8.94
CA SER A 151 9.59 -28.51 10.39
C SER A 151 9.60 -29.91 11.02
N ALA A 152 8.74 -30.82 10.54
CA ALA A 152 8.72 -32.21 10.98
C ALA A 152 10.01 -32.95 10.61
N GLU A 153 10.48 -32.81 9.37
CA GLU A 153 11.73 -33.46 8.92
C GLU A 153 12.96 -32.91 9.65
N ILE A 154 13.01 -31.60 9.89
CA ILE A 154 14.08 -30.95 10.66
C ILE A 154 14.12 -31.53 12.08
N ARG A 155 12.97 -31.57 12.79
CA ARG A 155 12.90 -32.17 14.13
C ARG A 155 13.40 -33.60 14.13
N ARG A 156 12.94 -34.43 13.18
CA ARG A 156 13.36 -35.83 13.04
C ARG A 156 14.89 -35.94 12.90
N ARG A 157 15.49 -35.15 12.00
CA ARG A 157 16.96 -35.18 11.77
C ARG A 157 17.75 -34.68 12.96
N VAL A 158 17.28 -33.62 13.62
CA VAL A 158 17.93 -33.08 14.82
C VAL A 158 17.90 -34.10 15.95
N SER A 159 16.73 -34.67 16.27
CA SER A 159 16.60 -35.70 17.30
C SER A 159 17.50 -36.90 17.02
N GLN A 160 17.47 -37.43 15.80
CA GLN A 160 18.32 -38.56 15.39
C GLN A 160 19.81 -38.26 15.57
N ARG A 161 20.25 -37.04 15.26
CA ARG A 161 21.65 -36.65 15.43
C ARG A 161 22.04 -36.49 16.89
N LEU A 162 21.18 -35.88 17.71
CA LEU A 162 21.42 -35.71 19.15
C LEU A 162 21.51 -37.07 19.87
N GLU A 163 20.64 -38.02 19.52
CA GLU A 163 20.69 -39.41 20.03
C GLU A 163 22.01 -40.10 19.64
N ASN A 164 22.42 -40.00 18.37
CA ASN A 164 23.69 -40.58 17.90
C ASN A 164 24.91 -39.97 18.60
N GLU A 165 24.87 -38.68 18.91
CA GLU A 165 25.93 -37.96 19.62
C GLU A 165 25.82 -38.11 21.16
N LYS A 166 24.81 -38.83 21.68
CA LYS A 166 24.52 -39.01 23.11
C LYS A 166 24.32 -37.69 23.86
N LEU A 167 23.81 -36.69 23.17
CA LEU A 167 23.42 -35.39 23.73
C LEU A 167 21.96 -35.40 24.21
N LEU A 168 21.23 -36.48 23.90
CA LEU A 168 19.92 -36.87 24.43
C LEU A 168 19.96 -38.37 24.77
#